data_AF-A0A4Y7XE58-F1
#
_entry.id   AF-A0A4Y7XE58-F1
#
_cell.length_a   1.000
_cell.length_b   1.000
_cell.length_c   1.000
_cell.angle_alpha   90.00
_cell.angle_beta   90.00
_cell.angle_gamma   90.00
#
_symmetry.space_group_name_H-M   'P 1'
#
loop_
_entity.id
_entity.type
_entity.pdbx_description
1 polymer ?
#
loop_
_entity_poly.entity_id
_entity_poly.type
_entity_poly.pdbx_seq_one_letter_code
_entity_poly.pdbx_strand_id
1 'polypeptide(L)'
;MNKEQIWIFISYGWTEIGLSEKEIDDLFGRMNINPNNLNEVRKAIFWEYCGAFAVYTLWSFLTAGIILPDWGFKEKYIISKVSNWLRKPVIFSLFNPLWLLGYLFACLIALSGWLKILKRIQKL
;
A
#
# COMPACT_ATOMS: atom_id res chain seq x y z
N MET A 1 -14.67 -4.65 2.38
CA MET A 1 -13.23 -4.36 2.37
C MET A 1 -13.03 -2.85 2.45
N ASN A 2 -12.24 -2.36 3.41
CA ASN A 2 -11.92 -0.95 3.56
C ASN A 2 -10.53 -0.67 2.94
N LYS A 3 -10.53 -0.11 1.71
CA LYS A 3 -9.32 0.11 0.91
C LYS A 3 -8.34 1.06 1.60
N GLU A 4 -8.84 2.08 2.24
CA GLU A 4 -8.05 3.10 2.92
C GLU A 4 -7.28 2.51 4.10
N GLN A 5 -7.91 1.61 4.87
CA GLN A 5 -7.25 0.92 5.98
C GLN A 5 -6.19 -0.08 5.48
N ILE A 6 -6.45 -0.73 4.34
CA ILE A 6 -5.44 -1.59 3.69
C ILE A 6 -4.24 -0.77 3.26
N TRP A 7 -4.47 0.41 2.69
CA TRP A 7 -3.38 1.31 2.36
C TRP A 7 -2.59 1.72 3.61
N ILE A 8 -3.25 2.10 4.69
CA ILE A 8 -2.57 2.45 5.96
C ILE A 8 -1.68 1.29 6.40
N PHE A 9 -2.21 0.07 6.47
CA PHE A 9 -1.43 -1.10 6.85
C PHE A 9 -0.21 -1.33 5.94
N ILE A 10 -0.41 -1.25 4.61
CA ILE A 10 0.64 -1.49 3.62
C ILE A 10 1.68 -0.36 3.60
N SER A 11 1.26 0.89 3.86
CA SER A 11 2.13 2.06 3.87
C SER A 11 3.26 1.99 4.89
N TYR A 12 3.03 1.28 6.00
CA TYR A 12 4.09 1.04 6.99
C TYR A 12 5.26 0.23 6.44
N GLY A 13 5.09 -0.47 5.31
CA GLY A 13 6.21 -1.10 4.60
C GLY A 13 7.21 -0.10 4.00
N TRP A 14 6.78 1.13 3.71
CA TRP A 14 7.64 2.22 3.21
C TRP A 14 8.27 3.02 4.34
N THR A 15 7.85 2.81 5.59
CA THR A 15 8.39 3.49 6.76
C THR A 15 9.28 2.53 7.54
N GLU A 16 10.38 3.02 8.12
CA GLU A 16 11.21 2.23 9.04
C GLU A 16 10.46 1.84 10.33
N ILE A 17 9.33 2.50 10.58
CA ILE A 17 8.45 2.23 11.72
C ILE A 17 7.61 1.00 11.40
N GLY A 18 7.99 -0.15 11.96
CA GLY A 18 7.15 -1.33 11.93
C GLY A 18 5.90 -1.18 12.80
N LEU A 19 4.83 -1.86 12.43
CA LEU A 19 3.63 -2.00 13.27
C LEU A 19 3.86 -3.03 14.38
N SER A 20 3.42 -2.71 15.60
CA SER A 20 3.30 -3.70 16.68
C SER A 20 2.16 -4.67 16.41
N GLU A 21 2.22 -5.87 17.00
CA GLU A 21 1.17 -6.89 16.85
C GLU A 21 -0.23 -6.37 17.25
N LYS A 22 -0.32 -5.47 18.23
CA LYS A 22 -1.59 -4.85 18.64
C LYS A 22 -2.16 -3.92 17.57
N GLU A 23 -1.31 -3.12 16.94
CA GLU A 23 -1.72 -2.22 15.85
C GLU A 23 -2.10 -3.00 14.60
N ILE A 24 -1.39 -4.09 14.32
CA ILE A 24 -1.75 -5.04 13.27
C ILE A 24 -3.17 -5.56 13.54
N ASP A 25 -3.46 -6.05 14.74
CA ASP A 25 -4.77 -6.64 15.06
C ASP A 25 -5.93 -5.63 14.96
N ASP A 26 -5.73 -4.40 15.45
CA ASP A 26 -6.70 -3.30 15.31
C ASP A 26 -6.94 -2.94 13.83
N LEU A 27 -5.87 -2.81 13.04
CA LEU A 27 -6.00 -2.54 11.60
C LEU A 27 -6.71 -3.67 10.87
N PHE A 28 -6.42 -4.94 11.17
CA PHE A 28 -7.12 -6.08 10.55
C PHE A 28 -8.62 -6.06 10.84
N GLY A 29 -9.03 -5.73 12.06
CA GLY A 29 -10.43 -5.55 12.40
C GLY A 29 -11.12 -4.47 11.54
N ARG A 30 -10.41 -3.38 11.25
CA ARG A 30 -10.92 -2.25 10.45
C ARG A 30 -10.90 -2.50 8.93
N MET A 31 -9.97 -3.32 8.44
CA MET A 31 -9.83 -3.61 7.01
C MET A 31 -10.99 -4.47 6.46
N ASN A 32 -11.68 -5.24 7.33
CA ASN A 32 -12.77 -6.16 6.96
C ASN A 32 -12.32 -7.13 5.84
N ILE A 33 -11.19 -7.80 6.08
CA ILE A 33 -10.59 -8.80 5.18
C ILE A 33 -11.08 -10.20 5.58
N ASN A 34 -11.44 -11.01 4.59
CA ASN A 34 -11.84 -12.40 4.78
C ASN A 34 -11.44 -13.23 3.54
N PRO A 35 -11.50 -14.57 3.59
CA PRO A 35 -11.12 -15.42 2.47
C PRO A 35 -11.83 -15.08 1.15
N ASN A 36 -13.09 -14.62 1.22
CA ASN A 36 -13.91 -14.33 0.04
C ASN A 36 -13.46 -13.07 -0.71
N ASN A 37 -12.82 -12.11 -0.05
CA ASN A 37 -12.36 -10.86 -0.66
C ASN A 37 -10.84 -10.80 -0.89
N LEU A 38 -10.10 -11.89 -0.66
CA LEU A 38 -8.65 -11.94 -0.81
C LEU A 38 -8.16 -11.51 -2.21
N ASN A 39 -8.86 -11.91 -3.26
CA ASN A 39 -8.51 -11.51 -4.63
C ASN A 39 -8.66 -10.00 -4.84
N GLU A 40 -9.68 -9.38 -4.24
CA GLU A 40 -9.89 -7.94 -4.29
C GLU A 40 -8.82 -7.19 -3.49
N VAL A 41 -8.46 -7.70 -2.31
CA VAL A 41 -7.37 -7.15 -1.48
C VAL A 41 -6.06 -7.21 -2.26
N ARG A 42 -5.73 -8.36 -2.85
CA ARG A 42 -4.52 -8.52 -3.68
C ARG A 42 -4.50 -7.52 -4.83
N LYS A 43 -5.62 -7.37 -5.54
CA LYS A 43 -5.74 -6.40 -6.64
C LYS A 43 -5.56 -4.96 -6.15
N ALA A 44 -6.18 -4.60 -5.03
CA ALA A 44 -6.03 -3.27 -4.43
C ALA A 44 -4.57 -2.99 -4.08
N ILE A 45 -3.88 -3.95 -3.44
CA ILE A 45 -2.47 -3.80 -3.06
C ILE A 45 -1.57 -3.66 -4.28
N PHE A 46 -1.53 -4.70 -5.12
CA PHE A 46 -0.50 -4.79 -6.15
C PHE A 46 -0.84 -3.98 -7.38
N TRP A 47 -2.12 -3.83 -7.76
CA TRP A 47 -2.46 -3.10 -8.98
C TRP A 47 -2.79 -1.64 -8.72
N GLU A 48 -3.59 -1.37 -7.69
CA GLU A 48 -4.06 -0.02 -7.41
C GLU A 48 -3.02 0.79 -6.61
N TYR A 49 -2.56 0.30 -5.45
CA TYR A 49 -1.59 1.03 -4.63
C TYR A 49 -0.19 1.01 -5.23
N CYS A 50 0.40 -0.16 -5.47
CA CYS A 50 1.75 -0.19 -6.05
C CYS A 50 1.81 0.53 -7.40
N GLY A 51 0.73 0.48 -8.19
CA GLY A 51 0.60 1.24 -9.43
C GLY A 51 0.53 2.75 -9.22
N ALA A 52 -0.30 3.23 -8.29
CA ALA A 52 -0.40 4.65 -7.98
C ALA A 52 0.89 5.23 -7.37
N PHE A 53 1.64 4.41 -6.63
CA PHE A 53 2.83 4.83 -5.88
C PHE A 53 4.16 4.44 -6.52
N ALA A 54 4.15 3.79 -7.69
CA ALA A 54 5.35 3.36 -8.38
C ALA A 54 6.40 4.48 -8.49
N VAL A 55 6.01 5.62 -9.07
CA VAL A 55 6.91 6.76 -9.28
C VAL A 55 7.39 7.35 -7.95
N TYR A 56 6.50 7.50 -6.96
CA TYR A 56 6.88 7.98 -5.63
C TYR A 56 7.86 7.05 -4.92
N THR A 57 7.69 5.73 -5.06
CA THR A 57 8.58 4.72 -4.50
C THR A 57 9.95 4.81 -5.13
N LEU A 58 10.03 4.97 -6.45
CA LEU A 58 11.31 5.14 -7.12
C LEU A 58 12.01 6.43 -6.65
N TRP A 59 11.28 7.54 -6.59
CA TRP A 59 11.83 8.80 -6.08
C TRP A 59 12.31 8.69 -4.64
N SER A 60 11.56 8.02 -3.76
CA SER A 60 11.99 7.85 -2.37
C SER A 60 13.30 7.07 -2.25
N PHE A 61 13.54 6.07 -3.10
CA PHE A 61 14.84 5.39 -3.13
C PHE A 61 15.94 6.28 -3.68
N LEU A 62 15.69 6.97 -4.80
CA LEU A 62 16.69 7.84 -5.43
C LEU A 62 17.09 9.03 -4.56
N THR A 63 16.19 9.51 -3.71
CA THR A 63 16.43 10.68 -2.85
C THR A 63 16.65 10.32 -1.38
N ALA A 64 16.88 9.05 -1.05
CA ALA A 64 17.00 8.58 0.33
C ALA A 64 15.87 9.10 1.26
N GLY A 65 14.64 9.12 0.76
CA GLY A 65 13.45 9.52 1.52
C GLY A 65 13.12 11.02 1.53
N ILE A 66 13.97 11.90 0.96
CA ILE A 66 13.74 13.36 0.97
C ILE A 66 12.44 13.78 0.25
N ILE A 67 12.04 13.09 -0.83
CA ILE A 67 10.84 13.41 -1.63
C ILE A 67 9.62 12.59 -1.19
N LEU A 68 9.68 11.85 -0.08
CA LEU A 68 8.50 11.14 0.40
C LEU A 68 7.39 12.16 0.70
N PRO A 69 6.19 12.03 0.08
CA PRO A 69 5.08 12.90 0.43
C PRO A 69 4.79 12.76 1.92
N ASP A 70 4.47 13.85 2.63
CA ASP A 70 4.16 13.76 4.06
C ASP A 70 3.15 12.62 4.32
N TRP A 71 3.64 11.56 4.96
CA TRP A 71 2.85 10.43 5.45
C TRP A 71 2.20 10.77 6.81
N GLY A 72 2.40 12.01 7.28
CA GLY A 72 1.97 12.54 8.58
C GLY A 72 0.47 12.43 8.87
N PHE A 73 0.09 11.28 9.42
CA PHE A 73 -0.80 11.01 10.57
C PHE A 73 -1.96 11.97 10.90
N LYS A 74 -2.76 12.37 9.91
CA LYS A 74 -4.20 12.57 10.15
C LYS A 74 -4.98 11.69 9.18
N GLU A 75 -5.59 10.64 9.71
CA GLU A 75 -6.32 9.59 8.98
C GLU A 75 -7.25 10.15 7.89
N LYS A 76 -7.98 11.24 8.19
CA LYS A 76 -8.86 11.93 7.23
C LYS A 76 -8.14 12.49 5.99
N TYR A 77 -6.92 13.01 6.16
CA TYR A 77 -6.14 13.56 5.05
C TYR A 77 -5.54 12.45 4.17
N ILE A 78 -5.12 11.34 4.80
CA ILE A 78 -4.59 10.16 4.09
C ILE A 78 -5.69 9.56 3.20
N ILE A 79 -6.89 9.38 3.72
CA ILE A 79 -8.04 8.83 2.98
C ILE A 79 -8.31 9.63 1.70
N SER A 80 -8.40 10.96 1.81
CA SER A 80 -8.65 11.84 0.65
C SER A 80 -7.53 11.77 -0.39
N LYS A 81 -6.27 11.79 0.07
CA LYS A 81 -5.08 11.75 -0.79
C LYS A 81 -4.99 10.43 -1.56
N VAL A 82 -5.22 9.31 -0.86
CA VAL A 82 -5.27 7.95 -1.43
C VAL A 82 -6.39 7.84 -2.45
N SER A 83 -7.60 8.30 -2.11
CA SER A 83 -8.73 8.30 -3.06
C SER A 83 -8.40 9.06 -4.34
N ASN A 84 -7.75 10.22 -4.24
CA ASN A 84 -7.33 11.00 -5.41
C ASN A 84 -6.24 10.31 -6.24
N TRP A 85 -5.32 9.60 -5.60
CA TRP A 85 -4.28 8.85 -6.30
C TRP A 85 -4.83 7.64 -7.05
N LEU A 86 -5.75 6.89 -6.42
CA LEU A 86 -6.39 5.72 -7.03
C LEU A 86 -7.29 6.05 -8.22
N ARG A 87 -7.76 7.30 -8.34
CA ARG A 87 -8.57 7.75 -9.49
C ARG A 87 -7.77 7.86 -10.79
N LYS A 88 -6.44 7.85 -10.75
CA LYS A 88 -5.62 8.02 -11.94
C LYS A 88 -5.57 6.72 -12.77
N PRO A 89 -5.83 6.77 -14.08
CA PRO A 89 -5.78 5.58 -14.93
C PRO A 89 -4.35 5.03 -15.06
N VAL A 90 -4.12 3.85 -14.45
CA VAL A 90 -2.82 3.16 -14.42
C VAL A 90 -2.30 2.79 -15.82
N ILE A 91 -3.19 2.61 -16.79
CA ILE A 91 -2.87 2.17 -18.14
C ILE A 91 -1.87 3.10 -18.83
N PHE A 92 -2.02 4.42 -18.68
CA PHE A 92 -1.11 5.38 -19.30
C PHE A 92 0.30 5.34 -18.69
N SER A 93 0.43 4.82 -17.46
CA SER A 93 1.70 4.70 -16.78
C SER A 93 2.53 3.50 -17.22
N LEU A 94 1.92 2.50 -17.88
CA LEU A 94 2.62 1.28 -18.34
C LEU A 94 3.70 1.57 -19.39
N PHE A 95 3.59 2.68 -20.12
CA PHE A 95 4.58 3.12 -21.10
C PHE A 95 5.76 3.88 -20.49
N ASN A 96 5.72 4.17 -19.20
CA ASN A 96 6.79 4.90 -18.52
C ASN A 96 7.79 3.91 -17.87
N PRO A 97 9.06 3.86 -18.33
CA PRO A 97 10.05 2.94 -17.75
C PRO A 97 10.34 3.22 -16.27
N LEU A 98 10.26 4.48 -15.82
CA LEU A 98 10.41 4.83 -14.41
C LEU A 98 9.24 4.31 -13.58
N TRP A 99 8.04 4.26 -14.17
CA TRP A 99 6.89 3.64 -13.51
C TRP A 99 7.08 2.14 -13.36
N LEU A 100 7.57 1.44 -14.39
CA LEU A 100 7.83 -0.02 -14.31
C LEU A 100 8.81 -0.37 -13.19
N LEU A 101 9.93 0.35 -13.11
CA LEU A 101 10.92 0.15 -12.04
C LEU A 101 10.33 0.46 -10.67
N GLY A 102 9.67 1.62 -10.53
CA GLY A 102 9.03 2.00 -9.29
C GLY A 102 7.95 1.03 -8.84
N TYR A 103 7.17 0.48 -9.77
CA TYR A 103 6.14 -0.51 -9.52
C TYR A 103 6.72 -1.81 -8.98
N LEU A 104 7.83 -2.27 -9.56
CA LEU A 104 8.55 -3.45 -9.08
C LEU A 104 9.01 -3.28 -7.63
N PHE A 105 9.64 -2.15 -7.30
CA PHE A 105 10.03 -1.86 -5.92
C PHE A 105 8.83 -1.75 -4.99
N ALA A 106 7.76 -1.09 -5.42
CA ALA A 106 6.53 -0.97 -4.65
C ALA A 106 5.90 -2.36 -4.35
N CYS A 107 5.91 -3.27 -5.32
CA CYS A 107 5.44 -4.65 -5.12
C CYS A 107 6.29 -5.41 -4.12
N LEU A 108 7.62 -5.27 -4.18
CA LEU A 108 8.54 -5.94 -3.25
C LEU A 108 8.31 -5.48 -1.81
N ILE A 109 8.10 -4.18 -1.59
CA ILE A 109 7.77 -3.64 -0.27
C ILE A 109 6.43 -4.20 0.21
N ALA A 110 5.39 -4.10 -0.63
CA ALA A 110 4.04 -4.55 -0.31
C ALA A 110 3.93 -6.06 -0.06
N LEU A 111 4.84 -6.87 -0.62
CA LEU A 111 4.86 -8.33 -0.46
C LEU A 111 4.94 -8.73 1.01
N SER A 112 5.75 -8.02 1.80
CA SER A 112 5.88 -8.29 3.24
C SER A 112 4.54 -8.13 3.98
N GLY A 113 3.79 -7.06 3.69
CA GLY A 113 2.46 -6.81 4.24
C GLY A 113 1.44 -7.83 3.75
N TRP A 114 1.48 -8.18 2.46
CA TRP A 114 0.62 -9.21 1.89
C TRP A 114 0.81 -10.59 2.54
N LEU A 115 2.05 -11.00 2.78
CA LEU A 115 2.35 -12.27 3.46
C LEU A 115 1.84 -12.27 4.91
N LYS A 116 1.89 -11.13 5.60
CA LYS A 116 1.28 -10.97 6.94
C LYS A 116 -0.24 -11.14 6.88
N ILE A 117 -0.91 -10.60 5.86
CA ILE A 117 -2.34 -10.81 5.59
C ILE A 117 -2.68 -12.28 5.39
N LEU A 118 -1.95 -12.97 4.52
CA LEU A 118 -2.18 -14.40 4.29
C LEU A 118 -1.99 -15.22 5.56
N LYS A 119 -0.91 -14.97 6.31
CA LYS A 119 -0.60 -15.68 7.55
C LYS A 119 -1.69 -15.47 8.62
N ARG A 120 -2.29 -14.28 8.68
CA ARG A 120 -3.34 -13.98 9.66
C ARG A 120 -4.66 -14.65 9.29
N ILE A 121 -5.02 -14.66 8.01
CA ILE A 121 -6.26 -15.31 7.55
C ILE A 121 -6.19 -16.83 7.71
N GLN A 122 -5.01 -17.44 7.52
CA GLN A 122 -4.82 -18.88 7.76
C GLN A 122 -4.91 -19.28 9.25
N LYS A 123 -4.82 -18.33 10.17
CA LYS A 123 -4.97 -18.53 11.61
C LYS A 123 -6.40 -18.29 12.12
N LEU A 124 -7.28 -17.71 11.29
CA LEU A 124 -8.70 -17.49 11.57
C LEU A 124 -9.51 -18.72 11.17
#